data_AF-A0AA39TAF0-F1
#
_entry.id   AF-A0AA39TAF0-F1
#
_cell.length_a   1.000
_cell.length_b   1.000
_cell.length_c   1.000
_cell.angle_alpha   90.00
_cell.angle_beta   90.00
_cell.angle_gamma   90.00
#
_symmetry.space_group_name_H-M   'P 1'
#
loop_
_entity.id
_entity.type
_entity.pdbx_description
1 polymer ?
#
loop_
_entity_poly.entity_id
_entity_poly.type
_entity_poly.pdbx_seq_one_letter_code
_entity_poly.pdbx_strand_id
1 'polypeptide(L)'
;MIGEKAAFRAIELNPNDSSSYVMLSNIYAKAGKWDDVAKVRLMMKQRGVRKILGCSSIVVDGKVHQFLVAKEMDAGYGSHVYSKIEE
;
A
#
# COMPACT_ATOMS: atom_id res chain seq x y z
N MET A 1 -2.77 -20.49 -4.91
CA MET A 1 -1.30 -20.30 -4.72
C MET A 1 -0.99 -20.17 -3.22
N ILE A 2 0.21 -20.51 -2.71
CA ILE A 2 0.49 -20.38 -1.25
C ILE A 2 0.34 -18.92 -0.78
N GLY A 3 0.87 -17.96 -1.56
CA GLY A 3 0.78 -16.53 -1.22
C GLY A 3 -0.64 -16.00 -1.13
N GLU A 4 -1.55 -16.49 -1.98
CA GLU A 4 -2.97 -16.11 -1.95
C GLU A 4 -3.65 -16.60 -0.66
N LYS A 5 -3.45 -17.88 -0.29
CA LYS A 5 -3.97 -18.44 0.97
C LYS A 5 -3.41 -17.71 2.19
N ALA A 6 -2.11 -17.41 2.18
CA ALA A 6 -1.46 -16.66 3.25
C ALA A 6 -2.03 -15.23 3.38
N ALA A 7 -2.23 -14.53 2.25
CA ALA A 7 -2.81 -13.19 2.25
C ALA A 7 -4.27 -13.19 2.74
N PHE A 8 -5.08 -14.17 2.33
CA PHE A 8 -6.44 -14.33 2.88
C PHE A 8 -6.42 -14.56 4.38
N ARG A 9 -5.56 -15.45 4.87
CA ARG A 9 -5.46 -15.70 6.32
C ARG A 9 -5.00 -14.46 7.09
N ALA A 10 -4.08 -13.68 6.54
CA ALA A 10 -3.65 -12.42 7.14
C ALA A 10 -4.79 -11.39 7.20
N ILE A 11 -5.61 -11.29 6.16
CA ILE A 11 -6.82 -10.45 6.13
C ILE A 11 -7.84 -10.90 7.18
N GLU A 12 -8.02 -12.21 7.39
CA GLU A 12 -8.91 -12.73 8.44
C GLU A 12 -8.42 -12.38 9.84
N LEU A 13 -7.10 -12.48 10.07
CA LEU A 13 -6.49 -12.20 11.38
C LEU A 13 -6.44 -10.70 11.70
N ASN A 14 -6.14 -9.87 10.70
CA ASN A 14 -6.10 -8.42 10.85
C ASN A 14 -6.75 -7.72 9.65
N PRO A 15 -8.08 -7.58 9.63
CA PRO A 15 -8.81 -7.02 8.50
C PRO A 15 -8.56 -5.54 8.26
N ASN A 16 -7.93 -4.84 9.21
CA ASN A 16 -7.62 -3.41 9.09
C ASN A 16 -6.21 -3.16 8.55
N ASP A 17 -5.36 -4.19 8.44
CA ASP A 17 -4.04 -4.05 7.85
C ASP A 17 -4.12 -3.96 6.32
N SER A 18 -3.76 -2.79 5.78
CA SER A 18 -3.74 -2.57 4.33
C SER A 18 -2.73 -3.42 3.58
N SER A 19 -1.64 -3.87 4.24
CA SER A 19 -0.53 -4.55 3.57
C SER A 19 -0.96 -5.89 2.98
N SER A 20 -1.80 -6.64 3.71
CA SER A 20 -2.32 -7.94 3.31
C SER A 20 -3.21 -7.85 2.06
N TYR A 21 -4.03 -6.80 1.94
CA TYR A 21 -4.83 -6.54 0.73
C TYR A 21 -3.97 -6.12 -0.45
N VAL A 22 -2.96 -5.26 -0.23
CA VAL A 22 -2.02 -4.86 -1.29
C VAL A 22 -1.29 -6.09 -1.83
N MET A 23 -0.86 -7.00 -0.95
CA MET A 23 -0.18 -8.22 -1.34
C MET A 23 -1.08 -9.14 -2.18
N LEU A 24 -2.34 -9.34 -1.76
CA LEU A 24 -3.33 -10.12 -2.52
C LEU A 24 -3.61 -9.49 -3.90
N SER A 25 -3.80 -8.17 -3.95
CA SER A 25 -3.99 -7.41 -5.18
C SER A 25 -2.81 -7.57 -6.14
N ASN A 26 -1.57 -7.50 -5.62
CA ASN A 26 -0.36 -7.70 -6.42
C ASN A 26 -0.24 -9.13 -6.98
N ILE A 27 -0.66 -10.14 -6.21
CA ILE A 27 -0.70 -11.54 -6.68
C ILE A 27 -1.65 -11.67 -7.88
N TYR A 28 -2.86 -11.10 -7.79
CA TYR A 28 -3.81 -11.11 -8.89
C TYR A 28 -3.33 -10.29 -10.10
N ALA A 29 -2.74 -9.12 -9.88
CA ALA A 29 -2.18 -8.28 -10.94
C ALA A 29 -1.07 -9.01 -11.71
N LYS A 30 -0.14 -9.67 -11.01
CA LYS A 30 0.91 -10.50 -11.64
C LYS A 30 0.34 -11.66 -12.45
N ALA A 31 -0.84 -12.17 -12.07
CA ALA A 31 -1.54 -13.21 -12.81
C ALA A 31 -2.47 -12.66 -13.91
N GLY A 32 -2.51 -11.34 -14.15
CA GLY A 32 -3.39 -10.71 -15.13
C GLY A 32 -4.87 -10.70 -14.75
N LYS A 33 -5.21 -11.02 -13.50
CA LYS A 33 -6.59 -11.13 -13.01
C LYS A 33 -7.13 -9.79 -12.54
N TRP A 34 -7.39 -8.87 -13.47
CA TRP A 34 -7.80 -7.50 -13.17
C TRP A 34 -9.16 -7.39 -12.46
N ASP A 35 -10.10 -8.29 -12.73
CA ASP A 35 -11.38 -8.34 -12.01
C ASP A 35 -11.18 -8.66 -10.53
N ASP A 36 -10.26 -9.56 -10.21
CA ASP A 36 -9.96 -9.90 -8.80
C ASP A 36 -9.18 -8.76 -8.11
N VAL A 37 -8.32 -8.03 -8.84
CA VAL A 37 -7.74 -6.77 -8.36
C VAL A 37 -8.84 -5.78 -7.98
N ALA A 38 -9.85 -5.60 -8.85
CA ALA A 38 -10.98 -4.70 -8.58
C ALA A 38 -11.81 -5.15 -7.37
N LYS A 39 -12.05 -6.46 -7.20
CA LYS A 39 -12.73 -7.01 -6.02
C LYS A 39 -11.97 -6.72 -4.73
N VAL A 40 -10.65 -6.87 -4.73
CA VAL A 40 -9.82 -6.54 -3.56
C VAL A 40 -9.91 -5.05 -3.23
N ARG A 41 -9.89 -4.16 -4.24
CA ARG A 41 -10.07 -2.71 -4.03
C ARG A 41 -11.44 -2.38 -3.45
N LEU A 42 -12.50 -3.01 -3.95
CA LEU A 42 -13.85 -2.83 -3.42
C LEU A 42 -13.93 -3.28 -1.96
N MET A 43 -13.32 -4.42 -1.63
CA MET A 43 -13.27 -4.93 -0.26
C MET A 43 -12.56 -3.96 0.69
N MET A 44 -11.41 -3.40 0.27
CA MET A 44 -10.71 -2.37 1.04
C MET A 44 -11.60 -1.14 1.27
N LYS A 45 -12.26 -0.64 0.21
CA LYS A 45 -13.16 0.52 0.29
C LYS A 45 -14.35 0.27 1.24
N GLN A 46 -14.99 -0.89 1.14
CA GLN A 46 -16.12 -1.27 2.00
C GLN A 46 -15.72 -1.37 3.48
N ARG A 47 -14.47 -1.77 3.76
CA ARG A 47 -13.93 -1.88 5.12
C ARG A 47 -13.25 -0.60 5.61
N GLY A 48 -13.25 0.48 4.81
CA GLY A 48 -12.56 1.73 5.14
C GLY A 48 -11.03 1.61 5.19
N VAL A 49 -10.46 0.51 4.68
CA VAL A 49 -9.03 0.28 4.66
C VAL A 49 -8.42 1.05 3.51
N ARG A 50 -7.46 1.92 3.83
CA ARG A 50 -6.68 2.66 2.83
C ARG A 50 -5.26 2.15 2.81
N LYS A 51 -4.67 2.13 1.61
CA LYS A 51 -3.24 1.83 1.47
C LYS A 51 -2.45 2.85 2.30
N ILE A 52 -1.61 2.35 3.20
CA ILE A 52 -0.67 3.19 3.93
C ILE A 52 0.37 3.73 2.94
N LEU A 53 0.69 5.03 3.06
CA LEU A 53 1.73 5.68 2.27
C LEU A 53 3.07 4.99 2.52
N GLY A 54 3.87 4.80 1.48
CA GLY A 54 5.26 4.42 1.68
C GLY A 54 5.98 5.57 2.36
N CYS A 55 6.78 5.29 3.40
CA CYS A 55 7.62 6.30 4.04
C CYS A 55 9.05 5.77 4.13
N SER A 56 10.02 6.60 3.77
CA SER A 56 11.42 6.43 4.20
C SER A 56 11.85 7.65 4.98
N SER A 57 12.85 7.50 5.85
CA SER A 57 13.39 8.63 6.60
C SER A 57 14.90 8.55 6.74
N ILE A 58 15.55 9.71 6.78
CA ILE A 58 16.98 9.84 7.08
C ILE A 58 17.18 10.81 8.23
N VAL A 59 18.34 10.73 8.90
CA VAL A 59 18.74 11.68 9.94
C VAL A 59 19.93 12.49 9.44
N VAL A 60 19.82 13.81 9.45
CA VAL A 60 20.88 14.75 9.07
C VAL A 60 20.96 15.81 10.17
N ASP A 61 22.15 16.01 10.73
CA ASP A 61 22.39 16.96 11.84
C ASP A 61 21.41 16.84 13.01
N GLY A 62 21.05 15.60 13.36
CA GLY A 62 20.09 15.29 14.43
C GLY A 62 18.62 15.57 14.08
N LYS A 63 18.30 16.01 12.86
CA LYS A 63 16.93 16.21 12.36
C LYS A 63 16.48 15.03 11.52
N VAL A 64 15.23 14.61 11.70
CA VAL A 64 14.60 13.54 10.91
C VAL A 64 13.94 14.15 9.67
N HIS A 65 14.29 13.65 8.49
CA HIS A 65 13.68 14.01 7.21
C HIS A 65 12.84 12.82 6.71
N GLN A 66 11.57 13.05 6.37
CA GLN A 66 10.64 12.01 5.93
C GLN A 66 10.25 12.17 4.45
N PHE A 67 10.38 11.10 3.68
CA PHE A 67 9.99 11.02 2.29
C PHE A 67 8.76 10.13 2.17
N LEU A 68 7.63 10.71 1.77
CA LEU A 68 6.37 10.01 1.60
C LEU A 68 6.10 9.73 0.12
N VAL A 69 5.79 8.48 -0.21
CA VAL A 69 5.36 8.07 -1.55
C VAL A 69 3.92 7.59 -1.47
N ALA A 70 3.04 8.37 -2.08
CA ALA A 70 1.66 8.00 -2.33
C ALA A 70 1.54 7.46 -3.76
N LYS A 71 1.10 6.21 -3.89
CA LYS A 71 0.45 5.75 -5.13
C LYS A 71 -0.96 5.37 -4.76
N GLU A 72 -1.91 6.24 -5.08
CA GLU A 72 -3.32 5.89 -5.06
C GLU A 72 -3.54 4.71 -6.00
N MET A 73 -4.45 3.81 -5.63
CA MET A 73 -4.73 2.63 -6.46
C MET A 73 -5.37 3.00 -7.80
N ASP A 74 -5.93 4.22 -7.91
CA ASP A 74 -6.66 4.72 -9.07
C ASP A 74 -6.06 6.00 -9.70
N ALA A 75 -4.96 6.55 -9.20
CA ALA A 75 -4.34 7.77 -9.75
C ALA A 75 -2.82 7.64 -9.96
N GLY A 76 -2.33 8.33 -10.99
CA GLY A 76 -0.92 8.40 -11.37
C GLY A 76 0.00 8.86 -10.23
N TYR A 77 1.31 8.67 -10.41
CA TYR A 77 2.34 8.98 -9.42
C TYR A 77 2.19 10.42 -8.86
N GLY A 78 1.96 10.54 -7.56
CA GLY A 78 2.04 11.79 -6.81
C GLY A 78 3.13 11.69 -5.76
N SER A 79 4.37 12.03 -6.11
CA SER A 79 5.46 12.17 -5.13
C SER A 79 5.35 13.53 -4.44
N HIS A 80 5.05 13.54 -3.13
CA HIS A 80 5.09 14.75 -2.31
C HIS A 80 6.17 14.58 -1.25
N VAL A 81 7.26 15.33 -1.39
CA VAL A 81 8.32 15.40 -0.37
C VAL A 81 7.91 16.45 0.65
N TYR A 82 7.73 16.06 1.90
CA TYR A 82 7.61 17.00 3.01
C TYR A 82 9.01 17.25 3.58
N SER A 83 9.38 18.53 3.70
CA SER A 83 10.72 19.07 3.96
C SER A 83 11.70 18.94 2.81
N LYS A 84 11.88 20.06 2.09
CA LYS A 84 12.99 20.30 1.17
C LYS A 84 14.26 20.41 2.03
N ILE A 85 15.35 19.77 1.60
CA ILE A 85 16.68 20.14 2.07
C ILE A 85 16.89 21.54 1.51
N GLU A 86 16.79 22.58 2.35
CA GLU A 86 17.38 23.87 2.00
C GLU A 86 18.89 23.65 2.12
N GLU A 87 19.56 23.62 0.97
CA GLU A 87 21.03 23.76 0.87
C GLU A 87 21.46 25.16 1.31
#